data_AF-A0AAV6PIR7-F1
#
_entry.id   AF-A0AAV6PIR7-F1
#
_cell.length_a   1.000
_cell.length_b   1.000
_cell.length_c   1.000
_cell.angle_alpha   90.00
_cell.angle_beta   90.00
_cell.angle_gamma   90.00
#
_symmetry.space_group_name_H-M   'P 1'
#
loop_
_entity.id
_entity.type
_entity.pdbx_description
1 polymer ?
#
loop_
_entity_poly.entity_id
_entity_poly.type
_entity_poly.pdbx_seq_one_letter_code
_entity_poly.pdbx_strand_id
1 'polypeptide(L)'
;MSVAALSQVQSIAERLIVFLLSQVVERCFQEEALFLLHPRTERLKLLWSEGEAVGFYSVKHKGVLCDDWSGRCYLLPVLDTVLVRRSRRRRGFGLKMLQDFCSSFATEEFVGLSTPLSVSMLAVCRTFLQQHHEHRERLYEVEAPGAWSQRRNIWLNIQLRDSSTGDTEDTRDTEDTRDTEDT
;
A
#
# COMPACT_ATOMS: atom_id res chain seq x y z
N MET A 1 20.74 -6.63 13.25
CA MET A 1 19.37 -6.26 12.82
C MET A 1 19.16 -4.79 13.14
N SER A 2 18.97 -3.93 12.14
CA SER A 2 18.67 -2.51 12.37
C SER A 2 17.25 -2.39 12.93
N VAL A 3 17.11 -1.94 14.17
CA VAL A 3 15.81 -1.79 14.82
C VAL A 3 15.13 -0.56 14.23
N ALA A 4 14.09 -0.79 13.42
CA ALA A 4 13.23 0.29 12.95
C ALA A 4 12.04 0.48 13.89
N ALA A 5 11.69 1.73 14.18
CA ALA A 5 10.63 2.11 15.11
C ALA A 5 9.58 2.98 14.42
N LEU A 6 8.30 2.77 14.76
CA LEU A 6 7.20 3.61 14.29
C LEU A 6 6.77 4.54 15.42
N SER A 7 6.67 5.84 15.15
CA SER A 7 6.19 6.84 16.11
C SER A 7 5.03 7.64 15.52
N GLN A 8 4.02 7.94 16.34
CA GLN A 8 2.94 8.84 15.94
C GLN A 8 3.47 10.26 15.82
N VAL A 9 3.12 10.95 14.73
CA VAL A 9 3.47 12.36 14.52
C VAL A 9 2.66 13.24 15.46
N GLN A 10 3.33 14.01 16.31
CA GLN A 10 2.70 14.88 17.31
C GLN A 10 3.15 16.34 17.19
N SER A 11 4.32 16.59 16.63
CA SER A 11 4.93 17.93 16.55
C SER A 11 4.92 18.51 15.13
N ILE A 12 5.08 19.83 15.04
CA ILE A 12 5.26 20.52 13.76
C ILE A 12 6.54 20.09 13.06
N ALA A 13 7.62 19.83 13.81
CA ALA A 13 8.90 19.38 13.26
C ALA A 13 8.76 18.01 12.57
N GLU A 14 8.03 17.08 13.18
CA GLU A 14 7.73 15.78 12.56
C GLU A 14 6.87 15.92 11.31
N ARG A 15 5.89 16.84 11.30
CA ARG A 15 5.10 17.15 10.10
C ARG A 15 5.98 17.73 8.98
N LEU A 16 6.96 18.56 9.30
CA LEU A 16 7.96 19.04 8.35
C LEU A 16 8.82 17.89 7.79
N ILE A 17 9.21 16.93 8.63
CA ILE A 17 9.93 15.73 8.18
C ILE A 17 9.07 14.93 7.19
N VAL A 18 7.80 14.68 7.50
CA VAL A 18 6.86 14.00 6.59
C VAL A 18 6.77 14.73 5.25
N PHE A 19 6.61 16.06 5.27
CA PHE A 19 6.59 16.89 4.08
C PHE A 19 7.88 16.79 3.27
N LEU A 20 9.05 16.84 3.91
CA LEU A 20 10.33 16.67 3.22
C LEU A 20 10.47 15.27 2.59
N LEU A 21 9.92 14.23 3.25
CA LEU A 21 9.89 12.87 2.72
C LEU A 21 8.96 12.74 1.50
N SER A 22 7.81 13.43 1.48
CA SER A 22 6.89 13.43 0.32
C SER A 22 7.48 14.19 -0.88
N GLN A 23 8.12 15.34 -0.63
CA GLN A 23 8.70 16.18 -1.69
C GLN A 23 9.81 15.50 -2.50
N VAL A 24 10.57 14.58 -1.89
CA VAL A 24 11.61 13.81 -2.61
C VAL A 24 11.00 12.83 -3.62
N VAL A 25 9.71 12.49 -3.50
CA VAL A 25 8.99 11.63 -4.44
C VAL A 25 8.27 12.44 -5.51
N GLU A 26 7.78 13.64 -5.19
CA GLU A 26 7.00 14.51 -6.10
C GLU A 26 7.82 15.34 -7.09
N ARG A 27 9.16 15.45 -6.96
CA ARG A 27 10.02 16.13 -7.95
C ARG A 27 10.01 15.53 -9.37
N CYS A 28 9.13 14.58 -9.67
CA CYS A 28 8.89 14.02 -11.00
C CYS A 28 7.60 14.55 -11.66
N PHE A 29 6.73 15.24 -10.91
CA PHE A 29 5.48 15.83 -11.41
C PHE A 29 5.45 17.30 -11.01
N GLN A 30 5.70 18.18 -11.97
CA GLN A 30 5.76 19.61 -11.76
C GLN A 30 4.47 20.21 -12.32
N GLU A 31 3.63 20.77 -11.44
CA GLU A 31 2.84 22.00 -11.63
C GLU A 31 1.96 22.23 -10.38
N GLU A 32 2.26 23.31 -9.65
CA GLU A 32 1.35 24.08 -8.78
C GLU A 32 0.60 23.36 -7.64
N ALA A 33 1.27 22.49 -6.87
CA ALA A 33 0.78 22.12 -5.54
C ALA A 33 1.30 23.11 -4.47
N LEU A 34 0.56 24.21 -4.26
CA LEU A 34 0.74 25.14 -3.15
C LEU A 34 0.65 24.39 -1.82
N PHE A 35 1.78 24.19 -1.13
CA PHE A 35 1.92 24.00 0.32
C PHE A 35 0.77 23.32 1.10
N LEU A 36 0.22 22.22 0.61
CA LEU A 36 -0.73 21.46 1.42
C LEU A 36 0.07 20.51 2.31
N LEU A 37 0.47 21.05 3.48
CA LEU A 37 0.77 20.20 4.63
C LEU A 37 -0.37 19.19 4.73
N HIS A 38 -0.01 17.90 4.82
CA HIS A 38 -0.96 16.82 5.04
C HIS A 38 -2.01 17.28 6.07
N PRO A 39 -3.32 17.17 5.79
CA PRO A 39 -4.37 17.72 6.62
C PRO A 39 -4.10 17.43 8.11
N ARG A 40 -4.32 18.43 8.97
CA ARG A 40 -4.14 18.25 10.43
C ARG A 40 -4.93 17.05 10.97
N THR A 41 -6.02 16.70 10.29
CA THR A 41 -6.96 15.62 10.60
C THR A 41 -6.42 14.21 10.34
N GLU A 42 -5.38 14.06 9.52
CA GLU A 42 -4.84 12.74 9.20
C GLU A 42 -3.82 12.28 10.24
N ARG A 43 -4.02 11.06 10.76
CA ARG A 43 -3.08 10.43 11.67
C ARG A 43 -1.91 9.86 10.87
N LEU A 44 -0.74 10.42 11.12
CA LEU A 44 0.52 10.05 10.50
C LEU A 44 1.37 9.25 11.48
N LYS A 45 2.09 8.25 10.99
CA LYS A 45 3.22 7.65 11.71
C LYS A 45 4.50 7.75 10.90
N LEU A 46 5.57 8.18 11.56
CA LEU A 46 6.92 8.20 11.01
C LEU A 46 7.64 6.89 11.31
N LEU A 47 8.41 6.40 10.34
CA LEU A 47 9.30 5.27 10.50
C LEU A 47 10.73 5.77 10.64
N TRP A 48 11.34 5.41 11.76
CA TRP A 48 12.73 5.71 12.10
C TRP A 48 13.58 4.45 11.98
N SER A 49 14.80 4.59 11.47
CA SER A 49 15.79 3.52 11.40
C SER A 49 17.19 4.15 11.44
N GLU A 50 18.07 3.66 12.33
CA GLU A 50 19.43 4.21 12.50
C GLU A 50 19.45 5.72 12.80
N GLY A 51 18.47 6.23 13.56
CA GLY A 51 18.37 7.65 13.90
C GLY A 51 17.82 8.54 12.77
N GLU A 52 17.57 7.99 11.59
CA GLU A 52 16.99 8.73 10.46
C GLU A 52 15.51 8.41 10.26
N ALA A 53 14.73 9.42 9.85
CA ALA A 53 13.40 9.20 9.31
C ALA A 53 13.53 8.59 7.89
N VAL A 54 13.06 7.35 7.74
CA VAL A 54 13.21 6.57 6.50
C VAL A 54 11.91 6.40 5.72
N GLY A 55 10.78 6.76 6.32
CA GLY A 55 9.47 6.67 5.69
C GLY A 55 8.35 7.15 6.59
N PHE A 56 7.14 7.15 6.08
CA PHE A 56 5.93 7.43 6.85
C PHE A 56 4.73 6.69 6.24
N TYR A 57 3.65 6.63 7.00
CA TYR A 57 2.35 6.32 6.43
C TYR A 57 1.25 7.19 7.05
N SER A 58 0.14 7.35 6.34
CA SER A 58 -1.05 8.08 6.77
C SER A 58 -2.29 7.18 6.83
N VAL A 59 -3.25 7.56 7.67
CA VAL A 59 -4.51 6.85 7.84
C VAL A 59 -5.69 7.80 7.73
N LYS A 60 -6.67 7.42 6.91
CA LYS A 60 -8.03 7.96 6.93
C LYS A 60 -8.85 7.13 7.90
N HIS A 61 -9.30 7.74 8.99
CA HIS A 61 -10.10 7.03 9.99
C HIS A 61 -11.55 6.90 9.53
N LYS A 62 -12.19 5.78 9.90
CA LYS A 62 -13.63 5.62 9.81
C LYS A 62 -14.36 6.81 10.46
N GLY A 63 -15.33 7.38 9.77
CA GLY A 63 -16.10 8.55 10.20
C GLY A 63 -15.47 9.91 9.85
N VAL A 64 -14.22 9.95 9.37
CA VAL A 64 -13.61 11.20 8.88
C VAL A 64 -14.17 11.53 7.49
N LEU A 65 -14.39 12.82 7.23
CA LEU A 65 -14.85 13.31 5.93
C LEU A 65 -13.85 12.96 4.81
N CYS A 66 -14.39 12.55 3.66
CA CYS A 66 -13.59 12.26 2.47
C CYS A 66 -13.06 13.54 1.82
N ASP A 67 -13.87 14.60 1.85
CA ASP A 67 -13.61 15.93 1.33
C ASP A 67 -14.51 16.95 2.06
N ASP A 68 -14.26 18.24 1.85
CA ASP A 68 -14.93 19.32 2.58
C ASP A 68 -16.37 19.61 2.11
N TRP A 69 -16.84 18.99 1.02
CA TRP A 69 -18.07 19.43 0.33
C TRP A 69 -19.13 18.33 0.17
N SER A 70 -18.73 17.07 0.06
CA SER A 70 -19.62 15.95 -0.21
C SER A 70 -20.38 15.47 1.02
N GLY A 71 -19.91 15.81 2.22
CA GLY A 71 -20.45 15.31 3.48
C GLY A 71 -20.29 13.79 3.66
N ARG A 72 -19.53 13.13 2.78
CA ARG A 72 -19.31 11.67 2.84
C ARG A 72 -18.16 11.38 3.80
N CYS A 73 -18.32 10.36 4.64
CA CYS A 73 -17.28 9.90 5.55
C CYS A 73 -16.77 8.52 5.17
N TYR A 74 -15.50 8.24 5.47
CA TYR A 74 -14.93 6.90 5.32
C TYR A 74 -15.71 5.89 6.16
N LEU A 75 -16.07 4.76 5.56
CA LEU A 75 -16.87 3.70 6.19
C LEU A 75 -16.02 2.65 6.91
N LEU A 76 -14.70 2.68 6.69
CA LEU A 76 -13.69 1.83 7.31
C LEU A 76 -12.35 2.58 7.43
N PRO A 77 -11.44 2.16 8.31
CA PRO A 77 -10.09 2.72 8.33
C PRO A 77 -9.33 2.38 7.04
N VAL A 78 -8.66 3.36 6.45
CA VAL A 78 -7.90 3.20 5.21
C VAL A 78 -6.46 3.67 5.40
N LEU A 79 -5.51 2.79 5.09
CA LEU A 79 -4.09 3.11 4.94
C LEU A 79 -3.91 3.86 3.62
N ASP A 80 -3.69 5.17 3.72
CA ASP A 80 -3.88 6.06 2.59
C ASP A 80 -2.60 6.30 1.80
N THR A 81 -1.57 6.83 2.46
CA THR A 81 -0.25 7.01 1.87
C THR A 81 0.75 6.13 2.59
N VAL A 82 1.60 5.42 1.85
CA VAL A 82 2.74 4.66 2.39
C VAL A 82 3.99 5.02 1.60
N LEU A 83 5.00 5.55 2.29
CA LEU A 83 6.22 6.00 1.65
C LEU A 83 7.45 5.52 2.41
N VAL A 84 8.40 4.96 1.64
CA VAL A 84 9.75 4.62 2.12
C VAL A 84 10.76 5.26 1.18
N ARG A 85 11.75 5.98 1.74
CA ARG A 85 12.86 6.61 0.99
C ARG A 85 13.47 5.59 0.04
N ARG A 86 13.70 5.99 -1.21
CA ARG A 86 14.17 5.08 -2.28
C ARG A 86 15.41 4.27 -1.86
N SER A 87 16.40 4.92 -1.25
CA SER A 87 17.64 4.30 -0.74
C SER A 87 17.44 3.29 0.40
N ARG A 88 16.26 3.27 1.02
CA ARG A 88 15.93 2.41 2.16
C ARG A 88 14.86 1.36 1.83
N ARG A 89 14.41 1.26 0.56
CA ARG A 89 13.41 0.26 0.10
C ARG A 89 13.99 -1.16 0.12
N ARG A 90 13.10 -2.16 -0.05
CA ARG A 90 13.42 -3.60 -0.08
C ARG A 90 14.05 -4.14 1.22
N ARG A 91 13.85 -3.44 2.34
CA ARG A 91 14.32 -3.81 3.69
C ARG A 91 13.17 -4.20 4.64
N GLY A 92 11.99 -4.54 4.12
CA GLY A 92 10.82 -4.93 4.93
C GLY A 92 10.01 -3.79 5.57
N PHE A 93 10.38 -2.53 5.33
CA PHE A 93 9.70 -1.39 5.95
C PHE A 93 8.22 -1.23 5.57
N GLY A 94 7.86 -1.48 4.30
CA GLY A 94 6.44 -1.45 3.89
C GLY A 94 5.62 -2.53 4.58
N LEU A 95 6.17 -3.73 4.74
CA LEU A 95 5.53 -4.83 5.47
C LEU A 95 5.31 -4.46 6.94
N LYS A 96 6.34 -3.88 7.57
CA LYS A 96 6.25 -3.39 8.95
C LYS A 96 5.14 -2.35 9.13
N MET A 97 5.03 -1.38 8.21
CA MET A 97 3.97 -0.36 8.25
C MET A 97 2.58 -0.98 8.07
N LEU A 98 2.42 -1.92 7.13
CA LEU A 98 1.14 -2.60 6.91
C LEU A 98 0.72 -3.41 8.14
N GLN A 99 1.65 -4.15 8.76
CA GLN A 99 1.39 -4.92 9.96
C GLN A 99 1.00 -4.03 11.15
N ASP A 100 1.69 -2.91 11.34
CA ASP A 100 1.37 -1.94 12.39
C ASP A 100 -0.01 -1.29 12.17
N PHE A 101 -0.38 -0.98 10.92
CA PHE A 101 -1.71 -0.51 10.57
C PHE A 101 -2.78 -1.56 10.91
N CYS A 102 -2.66 -2.80 10.41
CA CYS A 102 -3.62 -3.86 10.67
C CYS A 102 -3.79 -4.16 12.18
N SER A 103 -2.68 -4.12 12.93
CA SER A 103 -2.70 -4.30 14.39
C SER A 103 -3.40 -3.14 15.10
N SER A 104 -3.20 -1.91 14.64
CA SER A 104 -3.83 -0.71 15.21
C SER A 104 -5.36 -0.71 15.07
N PHE A 105 -5.91 -1.49 14.13
CA PHE A 105 -7.34 -1.60 13.87
C PHE A 105 -7.88 -3.02 14.09
N ALA A 106 -7.26 -3.83 14.96
CA ALA A 106 -7.60 -5.24 15.14
C ALA A 106 -9.10 -5.56 15.35
N THR A 107 -9.87 -4.63 15.91
CA THR A 107 -11.31 -4.77 16.19
C THR A 107 -12.22 -4.46 15.01
N GLU A 108 -11.72 -3.82 13.95
CA GLU A 108 -12.54 -3.43 12.79
C GLU A 108 -12.73 -4.64 11.86
N GLU A 109 -13.98 -4.93 11.49
CA GLU A 109 -14.30 -6.07 10.61
C GLU A 109 -13.56 -6.00 9.27
N PHE A 110 -13.42 -4.79 8.71
CA PHE A 110 -12.73 -4.54 7.45
C PHE A 110 -11.78 -3.36 7.58
N VAL A 111 -10.63 -3.46 6.91
CA VAL A 111 -9.66 -2.37 6.75
C VAL A 111 -9.25 -2.23 5.29
N GLY A 112 -8.87 -1.02 4.91
CA GLY A 112 -8.59 -0.66 3.53
C GLY A 112 -7.17 -0.15 3.28
N LEU A 113 -6.73 -0.22 2.03
CA LEU A 113 -5.66 0.59 1.46
C LEU A 113 -6.25 1.46 0.35
N SER A 114 -5.84 2.73 0.25
CA SER A 114 -6.33 3.62 -0.80
C SER A 114 -5.92 3.10 -2.19
N THR A 115 -6.87 3.15 -3.12
CA THR A 115 -6.64 2.90 -4.55
C THR A 115 -5.98 4.11 -5.22
N PRO A 116 -5.15 3.94 -6.28
CA PRO A 116 -4.66 2.67 -6.82
C PRO A 116 -3.43 2.12 -6.06
N LEU A 117 -3.37 0.79 -5.91
CA LEU A 117 -2.20 0.12 -5.36
C LEU A 117 -1.04 0.07 -6.37
N SER A 118 0.11 0.64 -5.97
CA SER A 118 1.35 0.46 -6.73
C SER A 118 1.79 -1.01 -6.77
N VAL A 119 2.55 -1.40 -7.80
CA VAL A 119 3.15 -2.75 -7.91
C VAL A 119 3.98 -3.11 -6.67
N SER A 120 4.72 -2.14 -6.12
CA SER A 120 5.49 -2.35 -4.89
C SER A 120 4.60 -2.61 -3.68
N MET A 121 3.46 -1.92 -3.57
CA MET A 121 2.54 -2.12 -2.45
C MET A 121 1.80 -3.45 -2.57
N LEU A 122 1.42 -3.84 -3.79
CA LEU A 122 0.83 -5.16 -4.04
C LEU A 122 1.77 -6.30 -3.64
N ALA A 123 3.07 -6.17 -3.92
CA ALA A 123 4.07 -7.15 -3.47
C ALA A 123 4.18 -7.22 -1.93
N VAL A 124 4.03 -6.09 -1.23
CA VAL A 124 3.95 -6.04 0.23
C VAL A 124 2.68 -6.74 0.73
N CYS A 125 1.52 -6.44 0.14
CA CYS A 125 0.26 -7.09 0.48
C CYS A 125 0.31 -8.61 0.26
N ARG A 126 0.89 -9.06 -0.87
CA ARG A 126 1.08 -10.50 -1.13
C ARG A 126 1.90 -11.17 -0.04
N THR A 127 3.05 -10.58 0.31
CA THR A 127 3.92 -11.10 1.38
C THR A 127 3.18 -11.16 2.72
N PHE A 128 2.45 -10.10 3.06
CA PHE A 128 1.68 -10.01 4.29
C PHE A 128 0.58 -11.08 4.37
N LEU A 129 -0.22 -11.24 3.31
CA LEU A 129 -1.37 -12.15 3.26
C LEU A 129 -0.97 -13.64 3.11
N GLN A 130 0.26 -13.90 2.68
CA GLN A 130 0.88 -15.23 2.77
C GLN A 130 1.23 -15.59 4.21
N GLN A 131 1.62 -14.63 5.04
CA GLN A 131 2.01 -14.84 6.44
C GLN A 131 0.83 -14.76 7.41
N HIS A 132 -0.20 -13.98 7.06
CA HIS A 132 -1.34 -13.65 7.92
C HIS A 132 -2.66 -13.99 7.24
N HIS A 133 -3.08 -15.25 7.37
CA HIS A 133 -4.27 -15.78 6.69
C HIS A 133 -5.56 -15.12 7.18
N GLU A 134 -5.60 -14.71 8.44
CA GLU A 134 -6.70 -13.98 9.08
C GLU A 134 -7.04 -12.65 8.40
N HIS A 135 -6.11 -12.09 7.63
CA HIS A 135 -6.32 -10.84 6.91
C HIS A 135 -6.84 -11.02 5.48
N ARG A 136 -6.91 -12.24 4.95
CA ARG A 136 -7.31 -12.52 3.55
C ARG A 136 -8.73 -12.06 3.22
N GLU A 137 -9.66 -12.19 4.15
CA GLU A 137 -11.06 -11.77 3.96
C GLU A 137 -11.33 -10.32 4.41
N ARG A 138 -10.30 -9.69 5.01
CA ARG A 138 -10.43 -8.46 5.79
C ARG A 138 -9.74 -7.23 5.18
N LEU A 139 -8.78 -7.45 4.28
CA LEU A 139 -7.96 -6.40 3.66
C LEU A 139 -8.44 -6.06 2.23
N TYR A 140 -8.82 -4.80 2.01
CA TYR A 140 -9.41 -4.34 0.75
C TYR A 140 -8.62 -3.19 0.13
N GLU A 141 -8.63 -3.10 -1.19
CA GLU A 141 -8.29 -1.90 -1.94
C GLU A 141 -9.57 -1.06 -2.02
N VAL A 142 -9.48 0.22 -1.65
CA VAL A 142 -10.64 1.06 -1.34
C VAL A 142 -10.62 2.35 -2.12
N GLU A 143 -11.72 2.61 -2.82
CA GLU A 143 -12.08 3.94 -3.32
C GLU A 143 -12.95 4.64 -2.26
N ALA A 144 -12.66 5.90 -1.94
CA ALA A 144 -13.42 6.64 -0.94
C ALA A 144 -14.91 6.73 -1.31
N PRO A 145 -15.85 6.64 -0.35
CA PRO A 145 -15.72 6.40 1.10
C PRO A 145 -15.55 4.92 1.53
N GLY A 146 -15.48 3.97 0.60
CA GLY A 146 -15.31 2.55 0.89
C GLY A 146 -16.58 1.79 1.21
N ALA A 147 -17.68 2.14 0.52
CA ALA A 147 -18.88 1.31 0.52
C ALA A 147 -18.62 -0.07 -0.10
N TRP A 148 -19.60 -0.99 0.00
CA TRP A 148 -19.47 -2.36 -0.52
C TRP A 148 -19.03 -2.42 -1.99
N SER A 149 -19.58 -1.57 -2.85
CA SER A 149 -19.23 -1.50 -4.28
C SER A 149 -17.90 -0.78 -4.56
N GLN A 150 -17.33 -0.12 -3.56
CA GLN A 150 -16.13 0.72 -3.66
C GLN A 150 -14.90 0.07 -3.02
N ARG A 151 -14.98 -1.24 -2.76
CA ARG A 151 -13.89 -2.01 -2.18
C ARG A 151 -13.69 -3.31 -2.94
N ARG A 152 -12.43 -3.69 -3.14
CA ARG A 152 -12.04 -4.96 -3.80
C ARG A 152 -11.12 -5.73 -2.88
N ASN A 153 -11.40 -7.00 -2.66
CA ASN A 153 -10.58 -7.83 -1.79
C ASN A 153 -9.17 -8.00 -2.41
N ILE A 154 -8.12 -7.64 -1.65
CA ILE A 154 -6.75 -7.62 -2.20
C ILE A 154 -6.23 -9.03 -2.45
N TRP A 155 -6.56 -10.00 -1.58
CA TRP A 155 -6.13 -11.37 -1.75
C TRP A 155 -6.69 -11.99 -3.04
N LEU A 156 -8.01 -11.87 -3.23
CA LEU A 156 -8.68 -12.38 -4.44
C LEU A 156 -8.14 -11.71 -5.71
N ASN A 157 -7.90 -10.39 -5.68
CA ASN A 157 -7.31 -9.67 -6.80
C ASN A 157 -5.90 -10.18 -7.14
N ILE A 158 -5.07 -10.50 -6.13
CA ILE A 158 -3.75 -11.12 -6.36
C ILE A 158 -3.89 -12.48 -7.06
N GLN A 159 -4.78 -13.36 -6.57
CA GLN A 159 -4.96 -14.70 -7.13
C GLN A 159 -5.46 -14.68 -8.59
N LEU A 160 -6.41 -13.80 -8.90
CA LEU A 160 -6.94 -13.66 -10.26
C LEU A 160 -5.85 -13.22 -11.25
N ARG A 161 -4.98 -12.30 -10.82
CA ARG A 161 -3.86 -11.82 -11.64
C ARG A 161 -2.84 -12.92 -11.89
N ASP A 162 -2.49 -13.70 -10.86
CA ASP A 162 -1.52 -14.78 -10.97
C ASP A 162 -2.03 -15.88 -11.94
N SER A 163 -3.34 -16.16 -11.90
CA SER A 163 -4.00 -17.11 -12.83
C SER A 163 -3.92 -16.64 -14.28
N SER A 164 -4.17 -15.35 -14.55
CA SER A 164 -4.13 -14.80 -15.92
C SER A 164 -2.73 -14.78 -16.57
N THR A 165 -1.68 -14.81 -15.77
CA THR A 165 -0.29 -14.88 -16.26
C THR A 165 0.18 -16.31 -16.56
N GLY A 166 -0.51 -17.33 -16.06
CA GLY A 166 -0.15 -18.74 -16.26
C GLY A 166 -0.50 -19.30 -17.65
N ASP A 167 -1.34 -18.60 -18.42
CA ASP A 167 -1.86 -19.10 -19.70
C ASP A 167 -1.01 -18.72 -20.93
N THR A 168 0.17 -18.11 -20.75
CA THR A 168 0.98 -17.58 -21.87
C THR A 168 2.27 -18.35 -22.18
N GLU A 169 2.58 -19.43 -21.45
CA GLU A 169 3.87 -20.14 -21.58
C GLU A 169 3.83 -21.54 -22.20
N ASP A 170 2.67 -22.06 -22.63
CA ASP A 170 2.56 -23.36 -23.31
C ASP A 170 2.06 -23.21 -24.76
N THR A 171 2.89 -22.69 -25.67
CA THR A 171 2.71 -22.92 -27.13
C THR A 171 3.97 -22.62 -27.94
N ARG A 172 5.14 -23.12 -27.53
CA ARG A 172 6.25 -23.35 -28.46
C ARG A 172 6.97 -24.61 -28.04
N ASP A 173 6.91 -25.59 -28.93
CA ASP A 173 7.88 -26.68 -29.16
C ASP A 173 7.16 -28.00 -29.42
N THR A 174 6.62 -28.13 -30.64
CA THR A 174 6.50 -29.44 -31.30
C THR A 174 6.52 -29.23 -32.81
N GLU A 175 7.68 -28.88 -33.33
CA GLU A 175 7.99 -29.10 -34.74
C GLU A 175 9.45 -29.48 -34.86
N ASP A 176 9.76 -30.74 -34.57
CA ASP A 176 10.88 -31.40 -35.25
C ASP A 176 10.67 -32.92 -35.28
N THR A 177 11.25 -33.54 -36.29
CA THR A 177 11.23 -34.96 -36.68
C THR A 177 9.95 -35.51 -37.32
N ARG A 178 9.88 -35.38 -38.66
CA ARG A 178 9.43 -36.49 -39.52
C ARG A 178 10.59 -36.93 -40.41
N ASP A 179 11.09 -38.11 -40.06
CA ASP A 179 11.33 -39.24 -40.94
C ASP A 179 12.26 -39.04 -42.14
N THR A 180 13.51 -39.46 -41.93
CA THR A 180 14.33 -40.06 -42.99
C THR A 180 14.17 -41.57 -42.88
N GLU A 181 13.48 -42.19 -43.83
CA GLU A 181 13.65 -43.63 -44.15
C GLU A 181 13.26 -43.91 -45.61
N ASP A 182 14.27 -44.37 -46.35
CA ASP A 182 14.30 -45.22 -47.55
C ASP A 182 13.24 -45.13 -48.66
N THR A 183 13.68 -44.73 -49.87
CA THR A 183 13.86 -45.62 -51.04
C THR A 183 14.79 -44.96 -52.07
#